data_AF-A0A7S1S6T1-F1
#
_entry.id   AF-A0A7S1S6T1-F1
#
_cell.length_a   1.000
_cell.length_b   1.000
_cell.length_c   1.000
_cell.angle_alpha   90.00
_cell.angle_beta   90.00
_cell.angle_gamma   90.00
#
_symmetry.space_group_name_H-M   'P 1'
#
loop_
_entity.id
_entity.type
_entity.pdbx_description
1 polymer ?
#
loop_
_entity_poly.entity_id
_entity_poly.type
_entity_poly.pdbx_seq_one_letter_code
_entity_poly.pdbx_strand_id
1 'polypeptide(L)'
;GKYVLITSPVGFKLSCPEGANLFPLVCSRTINYRSTNNIGDASRTINVTLPSGSVEGTDRLFVFMLGIITPESITDSNTWDMRVADAGLNIVDSALGVSGRTFMRSTLVENPTLAWDRQPMSGERSIATIEVTFMTRIRYVKALLISLPERYRHDIQHPNQFKCLNKALPLAVDVQWRNYESVRWVRVLLATTDPGGGLDFVPAGIFQFRFPVMIPVEQPVSTEWYFSMCSSFDCQSPDDQHIVVTFPIPNTRPILPARVFSSNLVPTTALTAGAARAAARPLAVVWPLLLGACLWAAAPAAPRGTAGGCRAAEDC
;
A
#
# COMPACT_ATOMS: atom_id res chain seq x y z
N GLY A 1 -5.17 -30.20 -4.55
CA GLY A 1 -4.91 -28.76 -4.31
C GLY A 1 -4.04 -28.23 -5.43
N LYS A 2 -3.82 -26.91 -5.48
CA LYS A 2 -2.74 -26.32 -6.26
C LYS A 2 -1.74 -25.70 -5.28
N TYR A 3 -0.48 -25.67 -5.65
CA TYR A 3 0.60 -25.22 -4.78
C TYR A 3 1.45 -24.18 -5.52
N VAL A 4 1.97 -23.21 -4.78
CA VAL A 4 3.05 -22.34 -5.25
C VAL A 4 4.30 -22.70 -4.46
N LEU A 5 5.35 -23.05 -5.17
CA LEU A 5 6.66 -23.39 -4.65
C LEU A 5 7.58 -22.22 -4.92
N ILE A 6 8.12 -21.61 -3.86
CA ILE A 6 8.99 -20.45 -3.98
C ILE A 6 10.35 -20.81 -3.44
N THR A 7 11.36 -20.76 -4.31
CA THR A 7 12.75 -21.06 -3.98
C THR A 7 13.52 -19.76 -3.85
N SER A 8 14.12 -19.53 -2.69
CA SER A 8 14.95 -18.35 -2.45
C SER A 8 16.37 -18.52 -2.99
N PRO A 9 17.09 -17.41 -3.26
CA PRO A 9 18.52 -17.44 -3.53
C PRO A 9 19.31 -18.09 -2.39
N VAL A 10 20.56 -18.47 -2.67
CA VAL A 10 21.46 -19.05 -1.66
C VAL A 10 21.66 -18.06 -0.50
N GLY A 11 21.64 -18.56 0.74
CA GLY A 11 21.80 -17.77 1.96
C GLY A 11 20.50 -17.17 2.51
N PHE A 12 19.49 -16.95 1.68
CA PHE A 12 18.17 -16.52 2.14
C PHE A 12 17.40 -17.68 2.78
N LYS A 13 16.59 -17.38 3.80
CA LYS A 13 15.64 -18.33 4.37
C LYS A 13 14.24 -17.78 4.31
N LEU A 14 13.30 -18.61 3.89
CA LEU A 14 11.89 -18.25 3.84
C LEU A 14 11.17 -18.70 5.11
N SER A 15 10.25 -17.86 5.57
CA SER A 15 9.34 -18.15 6.67
C SER A 15 7.91 -17.82 6.29
N CYS A 16 6.97 -18.52 6.88
CA CYS A 16 5.58 -18.08 6.87
C CYS A 16 5.45 -16.92 7.87
N PRO A 17 4.71 -15.86 7.55
CA PRO A 17 4.46 -14.79 8.51
C PRO A 17 3.77 -15.35 9.76
N GLU A 18 4.21 -14.91 10.93
CA GLU A 18 3.61 -15.30 12.21
C GLU A 18 2.26 -14.58 12.38
N GLY A 19 1.18 -15.35 12.60
CA GLY A 19 -0.17 -14.80 12.71
C GLY A 19 -1.20 -15.59 11.91
N ALA A 20 -1.77 -16.63 12.53
CA ALA A 20 -2.51 -17.73 11.92
C ALA A 20 -3.83 -17.41 11.16
N ASN A 21 -4.20 -16.14 10.95
CA ASN A 21 -5.52 -15.78 10.42
C ASN A 21 -5.49 -14.80 9.23
N LEU A 22 -4.32 -14.57 8.64
CA LEU A 22 -4.12 -13.68 7.49
C LEU A 22 -4.55 -14.35 6.18
N PHE A 23 -5.86 -14.41 5.89
CA PHE A 23 -6.44 -14.81 4.59
C PHE A 23 -6.08 -16.26 4.13
N PRO A 24 -6.75 -16.89 3.13
CA PRO A 24 -6.92 -18.35 3.07
C PRO A 24 -5.69 -19.18 2.65
N LEU A 25 -4.51 -18.58 2.59
CA LEU A 25 -3.30 -19.23 2.08
C LEU A 25 -2.55 -19.90 3.23
N VAL A 26 -2.63 -21.23 3.26
CA VAL A 26 -1.87 -22.05 4.21
C VAL A 26 -0.43 -22.16 3.69
N CYS A 27 0.45 -21.36 4.27
CA CYS A 27 1.89 -21.48 4.08
C CYS A 27 2.41 -22.62 4.97
N SER A 28 3.13 -23.58 4.39
CA SER A 28 3.75 -24.68 5.14
C SER A 28 5.21 -24.86 4.72
N ARG A 29 6.07 -25.09 5.72
CA ARG A 29 7.49 -25.42 5.49
C ARG A 29 7.71 -26.87 5.06
N THR A 30 6.75 -27.74 5.34
CA THR A 30 6.98 -29.19 5.26
C THR A 30 6.09 -29.79 4.19
N ILE A 31 6.65 -30.01 3.01
CA ILE A 31 6.25 -31.16 2.20
C ILE A 31 7.38 -32.18 2.36
N ASN A 32 7.03 -33.39 2.82
CA ASN A 32 7.94 -34.53 2.79
C ASN A 32 8.17 -34.94 1.32
N TYR A 33 9.06 -34.24 0.63
CA TYR A 33 9.48 -34.59 -0.72
C TYR A 33 10.39 -35.81 -0.66
N ARG A 34 9.83 -37.02 -0.75
CA ARG A 34 10.60 -38.16 -1.24
C ARG A 34 10.78 -37.97 -2.75
N SER A 35 11.90 -37.36 -3.14
CA SER A 35 12.47 -37.49 -4.49
C SER A 35 11.57 -37.05 -5.66
N THR A 36 11.34 -35.75 -5.81
CA THR A 36 10.93 -35.18 -7.10
C THR A 36 12.11 -34.37 -7.65
N ASN A 37 12.76 -34.89 -8.70
CA ASN A 37 14.02 -34.37 -9.25
C ASN A 37 13.94 -32.93 -9.80
N ASN A 38 12.77 -32.27 -9.75
CA ASN A 38 12.49 -31.03 -10.47
C ASN A 38 12.01 -29.87 -9.57
N ILE A 39 12.00 -30.03 -8.24
CA ILE A 39 11.40 -29.04 -7.32
C ILE A 39 12.41 -28.03 -6.77
N GLY A 40 13.69 -28.17 -7.10
CA GLY A 40 14.76 -27.32 -6.60
C GLY A 40 15.21 -27.71 -5.20
N ASP A 41 16.00 -26.86 -4.57
CA ASP A 41 16.56 -27.11 -3.25
C ASP A 41 15.46 -27.01 -2.17
N ALA A 42 15.07 -28.16 -1.61
CA ALA A 42 14.02 -28.25 -0.60
C ALA A 42 14.33 -27.42 0.66
N SER A 43 15.61 -27.17 0.98
CA SER A 43 15.98 -26.38 2.15
C SER A 43 15.67 -24.88 2.00
N ARG A 44 15.49 -24.42 0.75
CA ARG A 44 15.23 -23.03 0.36
C ARG A 44 13.86 -22.82 -0.27
N THR A 45 13.04 -23.86 -0.33
CA THR A 45 11.74 -23.83 -0.99
C THR A 45 10.62 -23.86 0.03
N ILE A 46 9.72 -22.89 -0.04
CA ILE A 46 8.50 -22.87 0.77
C ILE A 46 7.28 -23.18 -0.09
N ASN A 47 6.31 -23.88 0.49
CA ASN A 47 5.06 -24.21 -0.17
C ASN A 47 3.92 -23.32 0.32
N VAL A 48 3.21 -22.71 -0.61
CA VAL A 48 1.97 -21.98 -0.37
C VAL A 48 0.82 -22.75 -1.00
N THR A 49 -0.10 -23.23 -0.17
CA THR A 49 -1.29 -23.95 -0.64
C THR A 49 -2.32 -22.96 -1.16
N LEU A 50 -2.70 -23.09 -2.42
CA LEU A 50 -3.75 -22.28 -3.03
C LEU A 50 -5.13 -22.89 -2.76
N PRO A 51 -6.16 -22.07 -2.45
CA PRO A 51 -7.52 -22.57 -2.21
C PRO A 51 -8.09 -23.23 -3.48
N SER A 52 -8.57 -24.46 -3.33
CA SER A 52 -9.25 -25.22 -4.40
C SER A 52 -10.71 -24.80 -4.52
N GLY A 53 -11.20 -24.57 -5.74
CA GLY A 53 -12.62 -24.29 -5.99
C GLY A 53 -12.90 -23.35 -7.16
N SER A 54 -12.09 -23.35 -8.21
CA SER A 54 -12.38 -22.60 -9.44
C SER A 54 -13.01 -23.50 -10.48
N VAL A 55 -13.93 -22.92 -11.24
CA VAL A 55 -14.26 -23.43 -12.58
C VAL A 55 -13.01 -23.25 -13.46
N GLU A 56 -12.65 -24.28 -14.21
CA GLU A 56 -11.57 -24.21 -15.20
C GLU A 56 -11.82 -23.08 -16.21
N GLY A 57 -10.76 -22.43 -16.69
CA GLY A 57 -10.87 -21.30 -17.63
C GLY A 57 -11.16 -19.94 -17.00
N THR A 58 -11.08 -19.81 -15.67
CA THR A 58 -11.15 -18.51 -14.98
C THR A 58 -9.76 -18.02 -14.56
N ASP A 59 -9.42 -16.79 -14.96
CA ASP A 59 -8.20 -16.12 -14.48
C ASP A 59 -8.30 -15.86 -12.98
N ARG A 60 -7.25 -16.20 -12.25
CA ARG A 60 -7.16 -15.97 -10.80
C ARG A 60 -5.89 -15.25 -10.44
N LEU A 61 -6.06 -14.18 -9.69
CA LEU A 61 -4.97 -13.49 -9.02
C LEU A 61 -4.85 -14.02 -7.58
N PHE A 62 -3.67 -14.54 -7.25
CA PHE A 62 -3.33 -14.92 -5.88
C PHE A 62 -2.27 -13.95 -5.37
N VAL A 63 -2.46 -13.47 -4.14
CA VAL A 63 -1.52 -12.59 -3.45
C VAL A 63 -1.19 -13.22 -2.12
N PHE A 64 0.10 -13.37 -1.82
CA PHE A 64 0.61 -13.88 -0.55
C PHE A 64 1.85 -13.10 -0.15
N MET A 65 2.17 -13.14 1.14
CA MET A 65 3.39 -12.58 1.68
C MET A 65 4.18 -13.68 2.37
N LEU A 66 5.50 -13.63 2.18
CA LEU A 66 6.45 -14.51 2.83
C LEU A 66 7.37 -13.67 3.71
N GLY A 67 7.71 -14.20 4.88
CA GLY A 67 8.83 -13.69 5.65
C GLY A 67 10.13 -14.12 4.99
N ILE A 68 11.10 -13.20 4.97
CA ILE A 68 12.42 -13.43 4.42
C ILE A 68 13.43 -13.11 5.52
N ILE A 69 14.31 -14.06 5.79
CA ILE A 69 15.52 -13.82 6.59
C ILE A 69 16.66 -13.67 5.60
N THR A 70 17.22 -12.46 5.55
CA THR A 70 18.29 -12.10 4.64
C THR A 70 19.65 -12.55 5.18
N PRO A 71 20.58 -13.02 4.34
CA PRO A 71 21.94 -13.31 4.77
C PRO A 71 22.71 -12.00 5.05
N GLU A 72 23.82 -12.10 5.79
CA GLU A 72 24.71 -10.95 6.04
C GLU A 72 25.39 -10.45 4.75
N SER A 73 25.67 -11.37 3.83
CA SER A 73 26.21 -11.06 2.51
C SER A 73 25.59 -11.95 1.44
N ILE A 74 25.44 -11.41 0.24
CA ILE A 74 25.06 -12.16 -0.95
C ILE A 74 26.35 -12.50 -1.70
N THR A 75 26.62 -13.80 -1.85
CA THR A 75 27.79 -14.35 -2.57
C THR A 75 27.47 -14.73 -4.00
N ASP A 76 26.20 -15.00 -4.30
CA ASP A 76 25.74 -15.58 -5.57
C ASP A 76 24.70 -14.69 -6.25
N SER A 77 24.14 -15.17 -7.38
CA SER A 77 23.05 -14.48 -8.07
C SER A 77 21.81 -14.35 -7.15
N ASN A 78 21.31 -13.12 -6.97
CA ASN A 78 20.05 -12.86 -6.27
C ASN A 78 18.86 -13.20 -7.17
N THR A 79 18.68 -14.47 -7.49
CA THR A 79 17.63 -14.97 -8.38
C THR A 79 16.63 -15.82 -7.61
N TRP A 80 15.36 -15.53 -7.83
CA TRP A 80 14.21 -16.19 -7.23
C TRP A 80 13.53 -17.10 -8.24
N ASP A 81 13.05 -18.24 -7.79
CA ASP A 81 12.20 -19.10 -8.62
C ASP A 81 10.82 -19.23 -7.98
N MET A 82 9.79 -19.18 -8.83
CA MET A 82 8.42 -19.47 -8.47
C MET A 82 7.89 -20.54 -9.41
N ARG A 83 7.32 -21.61 -8.86
CA ARG A 83 6.71 -22.70 -9.62
C ARG A 83 5.30 -22.94 -9.12
N VAL A 84 4.35 -23.13 -10.04
CA VAL A 84 2.99 -23.56 -9.71
C VAL A 84 2.90 -25.05 -9.95
N ALA A 85 2.42 -25.79 -8.96
CA ALA A 85 2.28 -27.24 -9.03
C ALA A 85 0.83 -27.68 -8.81
N ASP A 86 0.44 -28.78 -9.46
CA ASP A 86 -0.86 -29.42 -9.27
C ASP A 86 -0.92 -30.28 -7.99
N ALA A 87 -2.01 -31.03 -7.81
CA ALA A 87 -2.19 -31.88 -6.64
C ALA A 87 -1.18 -33.04 -6.55
N GLY A 88 -0.64 -33.47 -7.70
CA GLY A 88 0.41 -34.48 -7.82
C GLY A 88 1.82 -33.90 -7.75
N LEU A 89 1.96 -32.60 -7.47
CA LEU A 89 3.23 -31.86 -7.46
C LEU A 89 3.90 -31.81 -8.84
N ASN A 90 3.14 -31.99 -9.91
CA ASN A 90 3.63 -31.73 -11.26
C ASN A 90 3.63 -30.23 -11.49
N ILE A 91 4.74 -29.70 -12.01
CA ILE A 91 4.87 -28.29 -12.33
C ILE A 91 3.99 -27.98 -13.54
N VAL A 92 3.02 -27.10 -13.36
CA VAL A 92 2.10 -26.64 -14.42
C VAL A 92 2.54 -25.31 -15.02
N ASP A 93 3.27 -24.49 -14.25
CA ASP A 93 3.80 -23.20 -14.68
C ASP A 93 5.01 -22.80 -13.83
N SER A 94 5.87 -21.94 -14.34
CA SER A 94 7.04 -21.45 -13.61
C SER A 94 7.59 -20.13 -14.13
N ALA A 95 8.03 -19.28 -13.20
CA ALA A 95 8.90 -18.14 -13.44
C ALA A 95 10.24 -18.40 -12.75
N LEU A 96 11.28 -18.64 -13.55
CA LEU A 96 12.61 -18.99 -13.07
C LEU A 96 13.58 -17.81 -13.25
N GLY A 97 14.57 -17.71 -12.38
CA GLY A 97 15.63 -16.70 -12.51
C GLY A 97 15.12 -15.26 -12.33
N VAL A 98 14.03 -15.07 -11.60
CA VAL A 98 13.46 -13.74 -11.31
C VAL A 98 14.49 -12.93 -10.54
N SER A 99 14.99 -11.87 -11.16
CA SER A 99 16.04 -11.04 -10.55
C SER A 99 15.49 -10.30 -9.34
N GLY A 100 16.10 -10.53 -8.18
CA GLY A 100 15.84 -9.77 -6.96
C GLY A 100 16.42 -8.36 -7.03
N ARG A 101 15.92 -7.47 -6.17
CA ARG A 101 16.46 -6.11 -6.05
C ARG A 101 17.86 -6.10 -5.45
N THR A 102 18.61 -5.02 -5.70
CA THR A 102 19.94 -4.83 -5.12
C THR A 102 19.89 -4.88 -3.60
N PHE A 103 20.76 -5.71 -3.01
CA PHE A 103 20.80 -5.91 -1.58
C PHE A 103 21.61 -4.82 -0.88
N MET A 104 21.01 -4.19 0.13
CA MET A 104 21.65 -3.14 0.90
C MET A 104 22.02 -3.65 2.30
N ARG A 105 23.30 -3.97 2.47
CA ARG A 105 23.86 -4.56 3.69
C ARG A 105 23.64 -3.72 4.95
N SER A 106 23.59 -2.39 4.81
CA SER A 106 23.46 -1.46 5.94
C SER A 106 22.03 -1.24 6.42
N THR A 107 21.05 -1.89 5.78
CA THR A 107 19.64 -1.61 5.99
C THR A 107 19.00 -2.71 6.83
N LEU A 108 19.14 -2.60 8.16
CA LEU A 108 18.53 -3.53 9.11
C LEU A 108 17.23 -2.93 9.65
N VAL A 109 16.12 -3.34 9.03
CA VAL A 109 14.75 -2.95 9.41
C VAL A 109 13.97 -4.21 9.71
N GLU A 110 13.27 -4.22 10.84
CA GLU A 110 12.45 -5.35 11.26
C GLU A 110 10.95 -5.07 11.06
N ASN A 111 10.29 -6.08 10.48
CA ASN A 111 8.86 -6.35 10.48
C ASN A 111 7.96 -5.14 10.72
N PRO A 112 7.78 -4.26 9.73
CA PRO A 112 6.83 -3.18 9.90
C PRO A 112 5.42 -3.76 10.07
N THR A 113 4.68 -3.22 11.04
CA THR A 113 3.35 -3.72 11.42
C THR A 113 2.28 -2.66 11.18
N LEU A 114 1.05 -3.13 10.95
CA LEU A 114 -0.14 -2.31 10.85
C LEU A 114 -1.07 -2.63 12.01
N ALA A 115 -1.37 -1.62 12.81
CA ALA A 115 -2.39 -1.67 13.84
C ALA A 115 -3.54 -0.72 13.49
N TRP A 116 -4.76 -1.14 13.82
CA TRP A 116 -5.95 -0.32 13.68
C TRP A 116 -6.44 0.12 15.06
N ASP A 117 -6.81 1.40 15.21
CA ASP A 117 -7.42 1.92 16.44
C ASP A 117 -8.75 1.23 16.74
N ARG A 118 -9.50 0.90 15.69
CA ARG A 118 -10.75 0.12 15.72
C ARG A 118 -10.79 -0.85 14.56
N GLN A 119 -11.58 -1.90 14.68
CA GLN A 119 -11.77 -2.86 13.58
C GLN A 119 -12.19 -2.11 12.30
N PRO A 120 -11.50 -2.29 11.16
CA PRO A 120 -11.83 -1.62 9.92
C PRO A 120 -13.21 -2.07 9.41
N MET A 121 -14.09 -1.11 9.12
CA MET A 121 -15.43 -1.34 8.60
C MET A 121 -15.55 -0.74 7.19
N SER A 122 -16.17 -1.49 6.29
CA SER A 122 -16.37 -1.12 4.89
C SER A 122 -17.02 0.27 4.76
N GLY A 123 -16.38 1.15 3.98
CA GLY A 123 -16.84 2.52 3.75
C GLY A 123 -16.63 3.50 4.92
N GLU A 124 -16.16 3.04 6.08
CA GLU A 124 -15.96 3.91 7.25
C GLU A 124 -14.53 4.47 7.31
N ARG A 125 -14.40 5.57 8.04
CA ARG A 125 -13.10 6.16 8.42
C ARG A 125 -12.55 5.42 9.64
N SER A 126 -11.31 4.92 9.54
CA SER A 126 -10.56 4.36 10.67
C SER A 126 -9.21 5.05 10.83
N ILE A 127 -8.49 4.74 11.90
CA ILE A 127 -7.14 5.26 12.15
C ILE A 127 -6.16 4.09 12.08
N ALA A 128 -5.22 4.18 11.15
CA ALA A 128 -4.11 3.26 11.02
C ALA A 128 -2.90 3.78 11.79
N THR A 129 -2.17 2.87 12.43
CA THR A 129 -0.86 3.09 13.01
C THR A 129 0.11 2.11 12.35
N ILE A 130 1.08 2.65 11.62
CA ILE A 130 2.21 1.88 11.08
C ILE A 130 3.35 1.97 12.07
N GLU A 131 3.89 0.83 12.48
CA GLU A 131 5.09 0.73 13.29
C GLU A 131 6.23 0.14 12.46
N VAL A 132 7.43 0.67 12.61
CA VAL A 132 8.65 0.16 11.97
C VAL A 132 9.81 0.22 12.97
N THR A 133 10.63 -0.82 12.99
CA THR A 133 11.79 -0.90 13.88
C THR A 133 13.08 -0.84 13.07
N PHE A 134 13.89 0.19 13.31
CA PHE A 134 15.24 0.28 12.76
C PHE A 134 16.23 -0.27 13.79
N MET A 135 16.92 -1.35 13.44
CA MET A 135 17.87 -2.01 14.34
C MET A 135 19.20 -1.27 14.41
N THR A 136 19.54 -0.56 13.34
CA THR A 136 20.76 0.22 13.20
C THR A 136 20.46 1.60 12.66
N ARG A 137 21.49 2.47 12.68
CA ARG A 137 21.40 3.79 12.06
C ARG A 137 21.42 3.64 10.55
N ILE A 138 20.47 4.26 9.86
CA ILE A 138 20.37 4.19 8.40
C ILE A 138 20.69 5.56 7.80
N ARG A 139 21.67 5.59 6.90
CA ARG A 139 22.10 6.81 6.18
C ARG A 139 21.47 6.86 4.79
N TYR A 140 21.53 8.04 4.16
CA TYR A 140 21.11 8.26 2.77
C TYR A 140 19.62 8.02 2.52
N VAL A 141 18.78 8.09 3.55
CA VAL A 141 17.33 8.09 3.42
C VAL A 141 16.85 9.51 3.60
N LYS A 142 16.22 10.06 2.56
CA LYS A 142 15.68 11.43 2.54
C LYS A 142 14.18 11.47 2.82
N ALA A 143 13.47 10.38 2.51
CA ALA A 143 12.05 10.28 2.79
C ALA A 143 11.63 8.85 3.14
N LEU A 144 10.54 8.74 3.90
CA LEU A 144 9.82 7.49 4.15
C LEU A 144 8.47 7.58 3.43
N LEU A 145 8.11 6.54 2.69
CA LEU A 145 6.88 6.46 1.92
C LEU A 145 6.00 5.34 2.47
N ILE A 146 4.77 5.66 2.87
CA ILE A 146 3.75 4.70 3.25
C ILE A 146 2.71 4.66 2.14
N SER A 147 2.67 3.57 1.37
CA SER A 147 1.72 3.38 0.28
C SER A 147 0.56 2.49 0.71
N LEU A 148 -0.65 2.91 0.35
CA LEU A 148 -1.88 2.22 0.71
C LEU A 148 -2.28 1.21 -0.39
N PRO A 149 -2.87 0.05 -0.04
CA PRO A 149 -3.37 -0.94 -1.00
C PRO A 149 -4.47 -0.37 -1.88
N GLU A 150 -4.81 -1.02 -2.99
CA GLU A 150 -5.85 -0.54 -3.91
C GLU A 150 -7.17 -0.20 -3.18
N ARG A 151 -7.87 0.85 -3.64
CA ARG A 151 -9.14 1.36 -3.09
C ARG A 151 -9.10 1.96 -1.68
N TYR A 152 -8.08 1.67 -0.87
CA TYR A 152 -7.82 2.44 0.35
C TYR A 152 -7.43 3.89 0.00
N ARG A 153 -7.79 4.83 0.85
CA ARG A 153 -7.31 6.21 0.72
C ARG A 153 -7.07 6.79 2.10
N HIS A 154 -6.02 7.59 2.27
CA HIS A 154 -5.91 8.37 3.49
C HIS A 154 -7.02 9.43 3.51
N ASP A 155 -7.40 9.87 4.71
CA ASP A 155 -8.41 10.91 4.93
C ASP A 155 -7.83 12.06 5.76
N ILE A 156 -6.63 12.49 5.36
CA ILE A 156 -5.91 13.58 6.01
C ILE A 156 -6.44 14.90 5.45
N GLN A 157 -7.34 15.53 6.20
CA GLN A 157 -7.90 16.85 5.89
C GLN A 157 -7.07 17.98 6.51
N HIS A 158 -6.36 17.69 7.60
CA HIS A 158 -5.57 18.67 8.34
C HIS A 158 -4.20 18.10 8.73
N PRO A 159 -3.14 18.93 8.75
CA PRO A 159 -1.80 18.47 9.11
C PRO A 159 -1.76 17.74 10.45
N ASN A 160 -2.54 18.18 11.45
CA ASN A 160 -2.57 17.59 12.80
C ASN A 160 -3.12 16.15 12.87
N GLN A 161 -3.70 15.63 11.79
CA GLN A 161 -4.23 14.27 11.72
C GLN A 161 -3.15 13.24 11.37
N PHE A 162 -2.07 13.65 10.69
CA PHE A 162 -0.92 12.79 10.43
C PHE A 162 0.17 13.06 11.48
N LYS A 163 0.43 12.06 12.32
CA LYS A 163 1.34 12.16 13.47
C LYS A 163 2.48 11.16 13.35
N CYS A 164 3.71 11.64 13.52
CA CYS A 164 4.82 10.81 13.95
C CYS A 164 4.81 10.81 15.48
N LEU A 165 4.67 9.63 16.10
CA LEU A 165 4.58 9.53 17.56
C LEU A 165 5.97 9.57 18.24
N ASN A 166 7.04 9.56 17.44
CA ASN A 166 8.42 9.48 17.91
C ASN A 166 9.16 10.79 17.67
N LYS A 167 9.62 11.42 18.75
CA LYS A 167 10.36 12.69 18.71
C LYS A 167 11.80 12.54 18.22
N ALA A 168 12.35 11.33 18.27
CA ALA A 168 13.74 11.06 17.88
C ALA A 168 13.92 10.95 16.36
N LEU A 169 12.84 10.92 15.58
CA LEU A 169 12.94 10.86 14.12
C LEU A 169 13.41 12.23 13.59
N PRO A 170 14.47 12.31 12.78
CA PRO A 170 14.95 13.56 12.22
C PRO A 170 14.01 14.03 11.10
N LEU A 171 12.90 14.66 11.48
CA LEU A 171 11.94 15.24 10.54
C LEU A 171 12.51 16.52 9.94
N ALA A 172 12.20 16.78 8.66
CA ALA A 172 12.57 18.05 8.02
C ALA A 172 11.94 19.24 8.78
N VAL A 173 12.72 20.31 8.94
CA VAL A 173 12.36 21.50 9.75
C VAL A 173 12.19 22.74 8.86
N ASP A 174 13.02 22.80 7.83
CA ASP A 174 13.09 23.77 6.75
C ASP A 174 11.93 23.65 5.75
N VAL A 175 11.39 22.44 5.58
CA VAL A 175 10.27 22.17 4.69
C VAL A 175 9.13 21.44 5.40
N GLN A 176 7.92 21.50 4.82
CA GLN A 176 6.79 20.74 5.34
C GLN A 176 7.06 19.24 5.22
N TRP A 177 7.44 18.61 6.34
CA TRP A 177 7.81 17.18 6.36
C TRP A 177 6.67 16.22 6.04
N ARG A 178 5.40 16.66 6.15
CA ARG A 178 4.21 15.86 5.82
C ARG A 178 3.78 16.16 4.39
N ASN A 179 3.98 15.19 3.49
CA ASN A 179 3.44 15.25 2.15
C ASN A 179 2.37 14.15 1.98
N TYR A 180 1.18 14.55 1.57
CA TYR A 180 0.04 13.68 1.37
C TYR A 180 -0.81 14.16 0.18
N GLU A 181 -0.15 14.71 -0.85
CA GLU A 181 -0.77 15.25 -2.06
C GLU A 181 -1.60 14.19 -2.80
N SER A 182 -1.13 12.94 -2.80
CA SER A 182 -1.89 11.80 -3.31
C SER A 182 -2.69 11.15 -2.20
N VAL A 183 -3.95 10.81 -2.46
CA VAL A 183 -4.80 10.04 -1.52
C VAL A 183 -4.31 8.61 -1.27
N ARG A 184 -3.35 8.13 -2.07
CA ARG A 184 -2.89 6.73 -2.12
C ARG A 184 -1.61 6.47 -1.33
N TRP A 185 -0.93 7.50 -0.90
CA TRP A 185 0.29 7.37 -0.13
C TRP A 185 0.47 8.58 0.79
N VAL A 186 1.28 8.41 1.82
CA VAL A 186 1.78 9.51 2.65
C VAL A 186 3.29 9.42 2.71
N ARG A 187 3.95 10.58 2.63
CA ARG A 187 5.41 10.70 2.58
C ARG A 187 5.88 11.58 3.73
N VAL A 188 6.91 11.11 4.41
CA VAL A 188 7.57 11.75 5.56
C VAL A 188 8.95 12.19 5.10
N LEU A 189 9.18 13.49 4.99
CA LEU A 189 10.49 14.03 4.63
C LEU A 189 11.38 14.07 5.88
N LEU A 190 12.60 13.58 5.73
CA LEU A 190 13.62 13.57 6.77
C LEU A 190 14.52 14.78 6.62
N ALA A 191 15.10 15.24 7.73
CA ALA A 191 16.09 16.29 7.71
C ALA A 191 17.31 15.82 6.92
N THR A 192 17.70 16.60 5.92
CA THR A 192 18.98 16.40 5.23
C THR A 192 20.06 17.24 5.88
N THR A 193 21.31 16.79 5.77
CA THR A 193 22.49 17.60 6.05
C THR A 193 22.61 18.71 5.02
N ASP A 194 21.82 19.76 5.20
CA ASP A 194 22.26 21.09 4.80
C ASP A 194 23.45 21.51 5.69
N PRO A 195 24.31 22.44 5.24
CA PRO A 195 25.58 22.78 5.89
C PRO A 195 25.47 23.29 7.35
N GLY A 196 24.27 23.38 7.92
CA GLY A 196 23.99 23.77 9.31
C GLY A 196 24.01 22.65 10.36
N GLY A 197 24.40 21.41 10.02
CA GLY A 197 24.72 20.38 11.02
C GLY A 197 23.57 19.47 11.47
N GLY A 198 22.60 19.18 10.60
CA GLY A 198 21.56 18.17 10.85
C GLY A 198 22.09 16.73 10.95
N LEU A 199 21.29 15.82 11.51
CA LEU A 199 21.60 14.38 11.53
C LEU A 199 21.29 13.74 10.16
N ASP A 200 22.31 13.29 9.44
CA ASP A 200 22.18 12.56 8.15
C ASP A 200 21.84 11.07 8.30
N PHE A 201 21.14 10.71 9.37
CA PHE A 201 20.77 9.33 9.60
C PHE A 201 19.48 9.19 10.40
N VAL A 202 18.70 8.18 10.05
CA VAL A 202 17.60 7.68 10.89
C VAL A 202 18.22 6.92 12.06
N PRO A 203 17.98 7.31 13.33
CA PRO A 203 18.51 6.59 14.47
C PRO A 203 17.83 5.22 14.61
N ALA A 204 18.52 4.29 15.26
CA ALA A 204 17.91 3.02 15.66
C ALA A 204 16.77 3.30 16.65
N GLY A 205 15.69 2.52 16.55
CA GLY A 205 14.51 2.67 17.39
C GLY A 205 13.23 2.25 16.71
N ILE A 206 12.13 2.37 17.45
CA ILE A 206 10.78 2.06 16.99
C ILE A 206 10.11 3.38 16.59
N PHE A 207 9.55 3.42 15.39
CA PHE A 207 8.88 4.60 14.85
C PHE A 207 7.46 4.26 14.46
N GLN A 208 6.54 5.12 14.88
CA GLN A 208 5.11 4.96 14.69
C GLN A 208 4.51 6.15 13.97
N PHE A 209 3.74 5.86 12.93
CA PHE A 209 3.06 6.81 12.07
C PHE A 209 1.55 6.56 12.17
N ARG A 210 0.80 7.56 12.64
CA ARG A 210 -0.64 7.45 12.87
C ARG A 210 -1.39 8.44 11.98
N PHE A 211 -2.36 7.95 11.21
CA PHE A 211 -3.18 8.80 10.34
C PHE A 211 -4.54 8.17 10.01
N PRO A 212 -5.55 8.99 9.67
CA PRO A 212 -6.88 8.52 9.26
C PRO A 212 -6.87 7.95 7.84
N VAL A 213 -7.69 6.92 7.64
CA VAL A 213 -7.81 6.14 6.40
C VAL A 213 -9.27 5.81 6.16
N MET A 214 -9.75 6.02 4.94
CA MET A 214 -11.03 5.47 4.49
C MET A 214 -10.82 4.01 4.05
N ILE A 215 -11.61 3.14 4.67
CA ILE A 215 -11.66 1.73 4.32
C ILE A 215 -12.53 1.57 3.06
N PRO A 216 -12.09 0.80 2.05
CA PRO A 216 -12.88 0.62 0.84
C PRO A 216 -14.20 -0.11 1.14
N VAL A 217 -15.22 0.14 0.31
CA VAL A 217 -16.52 -0.52 0.44
C VAL A 217 -16.41 -2.01 0.11
N GLU A 218 -15.61 -2.33 -0.90
CA GLU A 218 -15.31 -3.68 -1.34
C GLU A 218 -13.88 -4.06 -0.96
N GLN A 219 -13.69 -5.30 -0.50
CA GLN A 219 -12.36 -5.84 -0.19
C GLN A 219 -11.49 -5.84 -1.48
N PRO A 220 -10.34 -5.13 -1.50
CA PRO A 220 -9.45 -5.14 -2.65
C PRO A 220 -8.74 -6.50 -2.77
N VAL A 221 -8.25 -6.79 -3.98
CA VAL A 221 -7.50 -8.03 -4.24
C VAL A 221 -6.15 -8.02 -3.54
N SER A 222 -5.44 -6.89 -3.58
CA SER A 222 -4.25 -6.62 -2.78
C SER A 222 -4.64 -5.89 -1.50
N THR A 223 -4.13 -6.37 -0.38
CA THR A 223 -4.44 -5.83 0.97
C THR A 223 -3.19 -5.39 1.73
N GLU A 224 -2.04 -5.64 1.12
CA GLU A 224 -0.72 -5.28 1.61
C GLU A 224 -0.48 -3.78 1.49
N TRP A 225 0.04 -3.23 2.58
CA TRP A 225 0.56 -1.87 2.63
C TRP A 225 2.05 -1.93 2.32
N TYR A 226 2.65 -0.82 1.93
CA TYR A 226 4.08 -0.76 1.71
C TYR A 226 4.71 0.36 2.51
N PHE A 227 5.75 0.03 3.26
CA PHE A 227 6.65 1.00 3.85
C PHE A 227 7.95 1.00 3.05
N SER A 228 8.30 2.13 2.47
CA SER A 228 9.48 2.26 1.62
C SER A 228 10.39 3.37 2.11
N MET A 229 11.69 3.17 1.94
CA MET A 229 12.71 4.19 2.20
C MET A 229 13.21 4.74 0.88
N CYS A 230 13.36 6.06 0.82
CA CYS A 230 13.70 6.76 -0.40
C CYS A 230 15.04 7.49 -0.29
N SER A 231 15.85 7.41 -1.34
CA SER A 231 17.10 8.17 -1.49
C SER A 231 16.88 9.60 -1.99
N SER A 232 15.69 9.89 -2.51
CA SER A 232 15.22 11.21 -2.94
C SER A 232 13.93 11.60 -2.23
N PHE A 233 13.64 12.90 -2.19
CA PHE A 233 12.34 13.42 -1.74
C PHE A 233 11.21 13.11 -2.72
N ASP A 234 11.53 12.80 -3.98
CA ASP A 234 10.56 12.71 -5.06
C ASP A 234 9.95 11.32 -5.26
N CYS A 235 10.22 10.35 -4.38
CA CYS A 235 9.62 9.03 -4.49
C CYS A 235 8.10 9.07 -4.31
N GLN A 236 7.35 8.40 -5.18
CA GLN A 236 5.88 8.38 -5.15
C GLN A 236 5.25 6.99 -5.16
N SER A 237 6.03 5.96 -5.52
CA SER A 237 5.58 4.58 -5.65
C SER A 237 6.60 3.63 -5.02
N PRO A 238 6.20 2.46 -4.48
CA PRO A 238 7.14 1.42 -4.04
C PRO A 238 8.08 0.90 -5.16
N ASP A 239 7.71 1.13 -6.42
CA ASP A 239 8.49 0.72 -7.59
C ASP A 239 9.30 1.86 -8.22
N ASP A 240 9.34 3.02 -7.57
CA ASP A 240 10.09 4.18 -8.04
C ASP A 240 11.62 3.91 -7.97
N GLN A 241 12.38 4.45 -8.92
CA GLN A 241 13.83 4.31 -8.99
C GLN A 241 14.56 4.89 -7.76
N HIS A 242 13.93 5.82 -7.06
CA HIS A 242 14.48 6.44 -5.85
C HIS A 242 14.25 5.61 -4.59
N ILE A 243 13.63 4.43 -4.71
CA ILE A 243 13.35 3.53 -3.59
C ILE A 243 14.60 2.69 -3.30
N VAL A 244 15.07 2.82 -2.06
CA VAL A 244 16.18 2.08 -1.48
C VAL A 244 15.73 0.66 -1.14
N VAL A 245 14.60 0.56 -0.45
CA VAL A 245 13.99 -0.71 -0.06
C VAL A 245 12.50 -0.49 0.22
N THR A 246 11.71 -1.55 0.01
CA THR A 246 10.28 -1.60 0.32
C THR A 246 9.98 -2.82 1.15
N PHE A 247 9.17 -2.64 2.18
CA PHE A 247 8.69 -3.68 3.07
C PHE A 247 7.17 -3.78 2.92
N PRO A 248 6.64 -4.94 2.49
CA PRO A 248 5.22 -5.19 2.52
C PRO A 248 4.77 -5.37 3.98
N ILE A 249 3.66 -4.74 4.34
CA ILE A 249 3.03 -4.83 5.65
C ILE A 249 1.70 -5.55 5.48
N PRO A 250 1.52 -6.71 6.14
CA PRO A 250 0.27 -7.44 6.05
C PRO A 250 -0.86 -6.69 6.78
N ASN A 251 -2.03 -6.61 6.16
CA ASN A 251 -3.24 -6.21 6.89
C ASN A 251 -3.78 -7.40 7.69
N THR A 252 -3.46 -7.43 8.98
CA THR A 252 -3.85 -8.48 9.93
C THR A 252 -5.34 -8.54 10.25
N ARG A 253 -6.13 -7.56 9.80
CA ARG A 253 -7.55 -7.46 10.15
C ARG A 253 -8.45 -7.47 8.93
N PRO A 254 -9.43 -8.40 8.85
CA PRO A 254 -10.41 -8.41 7.77
C PRO A 254 -11.31 -7.18 7.86
N ILE A 255 -11.74 -6.67 6.70
CA ILE A 255 -12.73 -5.59 6.64
C ILE A 255 -14.09 -6.16 7.03
N LEU A 256 -14.73 -5.58 8.05
CA LEU A 256 -16.10 -5.92 8.40
C LEU A 256 -17.09 -5.26 7.43
N PRO A 257 -18.27 -5.86 7.19
CA PRO A 257 -19.31 -5.22 6.41
C PRO A 257 -19.73 -3.89 7.04
N ALA A 258 -20.22 -2.97 6.20
CA ALA A 258 -20.73 -1.68 6.64
C ALA A 258 -21.84 -1.88 7.68
N ARG A 259 -21.96 -0.95 8.64
CA ARG A 259 -23.08 -0.96 9.58
C ARG A 259 -24.37 -0.79 8.78
N VAL A 260 -25.16 -1.85 8.71
CA VAL A 260 -26.54 -1.73 8.26
C VAL A 260 -27.25 -0.98 9.37
N PHE A 261 -27.44 0.33 9.19
CA PHE A 261 -28.41 1.05 9.99
C PHE A 261 -29.76 0.49 9.57
N SER A 262 -30.22 -0.53 10.31
CA SER A 262 -31.61 -0.93 10.28
C SER A 262 -32.38 0.33 10.64
N SER A 263 -32.84 1.04 9.61
CA SER A 263 -33.89 2.01 9.79
C SER A 263 -35.03 1.17 10.33
N ASN A 264 -35.18 1.16 11.65
CA ASN A 264 -36.47 1.04 12.28
C ASN A 264 -37.27 2.26 11.82
N LEU A 265 -37.58 2.30 10.51
CA LEU A 265 -38.84 2.79 10.02
C LEU A 265 -39.82 1.99 10.84
N VAL A 266 -40.26 2.61 11.94
CA VAL A 266 -41.52 2.33 12.58
C VAL A 266 -42.46 1.98 11.43
N PRO A 267 -42.99 0.76 11.34
CA PRO A 267 -43.97 0.45 10.32
C PRO A 267 -45.02 1.52 10.51
N THR A 268 -45.09 2.46 9.57
CA THR A 268 -46.15 3.44 9.53
C THR A 268 -47.32 2.56 9.19
N THR A 269 -48.02 2.10 10.22
CA THR A 269 -49.32 1.47 10.11
C THR A 269 -50.12 2.49 9.34
N ALA A 270 -50.27 2.23 8.05
CA ALA A 270 -51.18 2.92 7.19
C ALA A 270 -52.55 2.73 7.86
N LEU A 271 -52.98 3.75 8.60
CA LEU A 271 -54.36 3.93 8.98
C LEU A 271 -55.11 4.17 7.68
N THR A 272 -55.52 3.07 7.05
CA THR A 272 -56.62 3.02 6.11
C THR A 272 -57.87 3.41 6.89
N ALA A 273 -58.18 4.70 6.90
CA ALA A 273 -59.47 5.19 7.37
C ALA A 273 -59.86 6.42 6.56
N GLY A 274 -61.02 6.34 5.90
CA GLY A 274 -61.78 7.52 5.51
C GLY A 274 -61.78 7.83 4.01
N ALA A 275 -62.64 7.12 3.29
CA ALA A 275 -63.19 7.59 2.03
C ALA A 275 -63.85 8.97 2.18
N ALA A 276 -63.81 9.76 1.10
CA ALA A 276 -64.98 10.39 0.44
C ALA A 276 -64.76 11.84 -0.03
N ARG A 277 -65.20 12.05 -1.28
CA ARG A 277 -65.62 13.28 -1.97
C ARG A 277 -64.48 14.14 -2.55
N ALA A 278 -64.27 14.13 -3.87
CA ALA A 278 -65.11 14.61 -4.99
C ALA A 278 -64.76 16.04 -5.42
N ALA A 279 -64.94 16.28 -6.73
CA ALA A 279 -64.75 17.50 -7.53
C ALA A 279 -63.29 17.73 -7.98
N ALA A 280 -62.89 17.34 -9.19
CA ALA A 280 -63.24 17.97 -10.47
C ALA A 280 -62.97 19.48 -10.47
N ARG A 281 -61.86 19.91 -11.11
CA ARG A 281 -61.86 20.79 -12.29
C ARG A 281 -60.43 21.10 -12.80
N PRO A 282 -60.29 21.58 -14.05
CA PRO A 282 -59.16 21.26 -14.92
C PRO A 282 -58.27 22.48 -15.28
N LEU A 283 -57.18 22.15 -15.99
CA LEU A 283 -56.52 22.88 -17.10
C LEU A 283 -55.86 24.25 -16.88
N ALA A 284 -54.72 24.36 -17.58
CA ALA A 284 -53.97 25.54 -18.00
C ALA A 284 -53.24 26.27 -16.86
N VAL A 285 -51.95 26.60 -16.97
CA VAL A 285 -51.39 27.65 -17.84
C VAL A 285 -49.86 27.42 -17.84
N VAL A 286 -49.25 26.97 -18.95
CA VAL A 286 -48.45 27.76 -19.93
C VAL A 286 -47.62 28.90 -19.30
N TRP A 287 -46.28 28.83 -19.38
CA TRP A 287 -45.31 29.90 -19.81
C TRP A 287 -43.85 29.54 -19.40
N PRO A 288 -42.79 30.12 -20.02
CA PRO A 288 -41.90 29.38 -20.91
C PRO A 288 -40.41 29.51 -20.57
N LEU A 289 -39.62 28.84 -21.42
CA LEU A 289 -38.23 29.13 -21.82
C LEU A 289 -37.76 30.57 -21.57
N LEU A 290 -36.61 30.71 -20.90
CA LEU A 290 -35.68 31.82 -21.10
C LEU A 290 -34.29 31.26 -21.40
N LEU A 291 -33.96 31.27 -22.69
CA LEU A 291 -32.61 31.27 -23.24
C LEU A 291 -31.93 32.58 -22.82
N GLY A 292 -30.82 32.47 -22.08
CA GLY A 292 -29.91 33.57 -21.79
C GLY A 292 -28.53 33.25 -22.31
N ALA A 293 -28.26 33.67 -23.55
CA ALA A 293 -26.93 33.70 -24.13
C ALA A 293 -26.15 34.88 -23.54
N CYS A 294 -24.94 34.62 -23.03
CA CYS A 294 -23.93 35.66 -22.81
C CYS A 294 -22.66 35.29 -23.59
N LEU A 295 -22.52 35.90 -24.76
CA LEU A 295 -21.24 36.12 -25.43
C LEU A 295 -20.41 37.11 -24.61
N TRP A 296 -19.20 36.74 -24.22
CA TRP A 296 -18.08 37.66 -23.99
C TRP A 296 -16.86 37.02 -24.67
N ALA A 297 -16.49 37.50 -25.86
CA ALA A 297 -15.56 38.61 -26.10
C ALA A 297 -14.10 38.15 -26.00
N ALA A 298 -13.50 38.01 -27.19
CA ALA A 298 -12.07 37.77 -27.41
C ALA A 298 -11.24 39.06 -27.25
N ALA A 299 -9.93 38.84 -27.06
CA ALA A 299 -8.76 39.65 -27.46
C ALA A 299 -7.80 39.98 -26.28
N PRO A 300 -6.57 40.43 -26.53
CA PRO A 300 -5.50 39.70 -27.24
C PRO A 300 -4.14 39.78 -26.49
N ALA A 301 -3.11 39.22 -27.15
CA ALA A 301 -1.70 39.64 -27.12
C ALA A 301 -0.76 39.15 -26.00
N ALA A 302 0.30 38.49 -26.48
CA ALA A 302 1.56 38.23 -25.81
C ALA A 302 2.36 39.52 -25.53
N PRO A 303 3.40 39.43 -24.68
CA PRO A 303 4.72 39.76 -25.20
C PRO A 303 5.83 38.76 -24.85
N ARG A 304 6.80 38.74 -25.77
CA ARG A 304 8.16 38.21 -25.63
C ARG A 304 8.93 38.92 -24.51
N GLY A 305 9.76 38.17 -23.79
CA GLY A 305 10.94 38.66 -23.05
C GLY A 305 11.97 37.52 -22.94
N THR A 306 13.02 37.53 -23.77
CA THR A 306 14.43 37.86 -23.40
C THR A 306 15.01 36.90 -22.35
N ALA A 307 15.83 35.90 -22.72
CA ALA A 307 17.26 36.01 -23.02
C ALA A 307 18.11 36.50 -21.83
N GLY A 308 18.97 35.62 -21.31
CA GLY A 308 20.06 35.92 -20.36
C GLY A 308 20.20 34.79 -19.33
N GLY A 309 21.32 34.10 -19.16
CA GLY A 309 22.62 34.16 -19.81
C GLY A 309 23.49 33.02 -19.28
N CYS A 310 24.38 32.50 -20.12
CA CYS A 310 25.49 31.64 -19.72
C CYS A 310 26.62 32.49 -19.13
N ARG A 311 27.13 32.11 -17.96
CA ARG A 311 28.52 32.27 -17.48
C ARG A 311 28.77 31.03 -16.61
N ALA A 312 29.63 30.09 -16.99
CA ALA A 312 31.10 30.14 -17.00
C ALA A 312 31.71 30.37 -15.61
N ALA A 313 32.21 29.27 -15.05
CA ALA A 313 33.52 29.06 -14.41
C ALA A 313 33.90 29.75 -13.09
N GLU A 314 34.79 29.02 -12.39
CA GLU A 314 35.76 29.42 -11.35
C GLU A 314 35.40 29.23 -9.87
N ASP A 315 36.09 28.23 -9.30
CA ASP A 315 36.83 28.27 -8.03
C ASP A 315 36.10 28.66 -6.75
N CYS A 316 35.67 27.64 -5.99
CA CYS A 316 36.00 27.36 -4.58
C CYS A 316 35.43 25.99 -4.17
#